data_AF-A0A928CJL2-F1
#
_entry.id   AF-A0A928CJL2-F1
#
_cell.length_a   1.000
_cell.length_b   1.000
_cell.length_c   1.000
_cell.angle_alpha   90.00
_cell.angle_beta   90.00
_cell.angle_gamma   90.00
#
_symmetry.space_group_name_H-M   'P 1'
#
loop_
_entity.id
_entity.type
_entity.pdbx_description
1 polymer ?
#
loop_
_entity_poly.entity_id
_entity_poly.type
_entity_poly.pdbx_seq_one_letter_code
_entity_poly.pdbx_strand_id
1 'polypeptide(L)'
;MSKKWLVLLAALLTGQAVFTDLAAADRKTLYMRQKKQETVCLQNLQNLYNYLNLYAKNNQGAYPAGNNFAGLKKLFALGIAPTNFYCEDYRGKKTKKLADLNETTNPYLYFGNFDRKLIESSPKVVLICSKPASRHHLALLGDGSIVDIGEKLPKIKIKSAYDIVEALNTLYKYPSGVLNTLRNKARLMDKQSAGK
;
A
#
# COMPACT_ATOMS: atom_id res chain seq x y z
N MET A 1 -26.92 60.94 -2.68
CA MET A 1 -26.32 59.60 -2.52
C MET A 1 -24.81 59.73 -2.58
N SER A 2 -24.11 59.47 -1.46
CA SER A 2 -22.70 59.86 -1.32
C SER A 2 -21.75 58.81 -1.94
N LYS A 3 -20.75 59.28 -2.69
CA LYS A 3 -19.70 58.52 -3.40
C LYS A 3 -18.84 57.61 -2.49
N LYS A 4 -19.07 57.59 -1.17
CA LYS A 4 -18.27 56.83 -0.19
C LYS A 4 -18.66 55.34 -0.11
N TRP A 5 -19.85 54.96 -0.57
CA TRP A 5 -20.30 53.56 -0.54
C TRP A 5 -19.79 52.70 -1.70
N LEU A 6 -19.38 53.30 -2.82
CA LEU A 6 -18.86 52.58 -3.99
C LEU A 6 -17.41 52.10 -3.82
N VAL A 7 -16.62 52.74 -2.94
CA VAL A 7 -15.22 52.36 -2.71
C VAL A 7 -15.09 51.15 -1.77
N LEU A 8 -16.02 50.96 -0.84
CA LEU A 8 -15.99 49.81 0.09
C LEU A 8 -16.36 48.48 -0.59
N LEU A 9 -17.22 48.51 -1.62
CA LEU A 9 -17.61 47.31 -2.38
C LEU A 9 -16.52 46.81 -3.33
N ALA A 10 -15.64 47.70 -3.83
CA ALA A 10 -14.52 47.31 -4.67
C ALA A 10 -13.38 46.63 -3.88
N ALA A 11 -13.19 46.97 -2.60
CA ALA A 11 -12.17 46.36 -1.74
C ALA A 11 -12.53 44.95 -1.23
N LEU A 12 -13.82 44.61 -1.18
CA LEU A 12 -14.29 43.27 -0.77
C LEU A 12 -14.24 42.24 -1.91
N LEU A 13 -14.20 42.67 -3.17
CA LEU A 13 -14.15 41.79 -4.34
C LEU A 13 -12.72 41.43 -4.78
N THR A 14 -11.71 42.24 -4.45
CA THR A 14 -10.30 41.93 -4.74
C THR A 14 -9.65 41.04 -3.67
N GLY A 15 -10.23 40.96 -2.47
CA GLY A 15 -9.75 40.08 -1.40
C GLY A 15 -9.98 38.59 -1.69
N GLN A 16 -11.02 38.21 -2.43
CA GLN A 16 -11.38 36.80 -2.61
C GLN A 16 -10.46 36.05 -3.60
N ALA A 17 -9.86 36.75 -4.57
CA ALA A 17 -8.99 36.12 -5.58
C ALA A 17 -7.63 35.68 -4.99
N VAL A 18 -7.10 36.40 -4.00
CA VAL A 18 -5.80 36.08 -3.40
C VAL A 18 -5.87 34.83 -2.50
N PHE A 19 -6.98 34.62 -1.79
CA PHE A 19 -7.17 33.44 -0.93
C PHE A 19 -7.46 32.16 -1.73
N THR A 20 -8.10 32.24 -2.90
CA THR A 20 -8.34 31.07 -3.75
C THR A 20 -7.05 30.53 -4.37
N ASP A 21 -6.12 31.41 -4.75
CA ASP A 21 -4.85 31.02 -5.36
C ASP A 21 -3.85 30.45 -4.34
N LEU A 22 -3.79 30.99 -3.12
CA LEU A 22 -3.03 30.40 -2.02
C LEU A 22 -3.57 29.01 -1.64
N ALA A 23 -4.89 28.85 -1.52
CA ALA A 23 -5.50 27.55 -1.25
C ALA A 23 -5.33 26.55 -2.41
N ALA A 24 -5.25 27.01 -3.66
CA ALA A 24 -4.97 26.17 -4.82
C ALA A 24 -3.48 25.75 -4.91
N ALA A 25 -2.54 26.66 -4.61
CA ALA A 25 -1.12 26.39 -4.55
C ALA A 25 -0.77 25.41 -3.41
N ASP A 26 -1.41 25.57 -2.24
CA ASP A 26 -1.28 24.64 -1.12
C ASP A 26 -1.85 23.25 -1.46
N ARG A 27 -3.02 23.19 -2.13
CA ARG A 27 -3.59 21.92 -2.62
C ARG A 27 -2.70 21.23 -3.64
N LYS A 28 -2.13 21.97 -4.60
CA LYS A 28 -1.20 21.43 -5.60
C LYS A 28 0.07 20.91 -4.94
N THR A 29 0.61 21.64 -3.96
CA THR A 29 1.81 21.23 -3.22
C THR A 29 1.54 19.98 -2.39
N LEU A 30 0.39 19.90 -1.73
CA LEU A 30 -0.04 18.74 -0.95
C LEU A 30 -0.28 17.51 -1.84
N TYR A 31 -0.91 17.70 -3.00
CA TYR A 31 -1.09 16.65 -4.02
C TYR A 31 0.25 16.13 -4.55
N MET A 32 1.19 17.03 -4.91
CA MET A 32 2.51 16.62 -5.38
C MET A 32 3.30 15.88 -4.30
N ARG A 33 3.16 16.28 -3.03
CA ARG A 33 3.75 15.56 -1.90
C ARG A 33 3.14 14.17 -1.75
N GLN A 34 1.83 14.02 -1.81
CA GLN A 34 1.15 12.72 -1.77
C GLN A 34 1.60 11.81 -2.93
N LYS A 35 1.63 12.33 -4.15
CA LYS A 35 2.11 11.59 -5.34
C LYS A 35 3.56 11.12 -5.19
N LYS A 36 4.43 11.96 -4.63
CA LYS A 36 5.82 11.58 -4.34
C LYS A 36 5.90 10.47 -3.27
N GLN A 37 5.06 10.54 -2.24
CA GLN A 37 4.98 9.53 -1.18
C GLN A 37 4.54 8.17 -1.72
N GLU A 38 3.49 8.18 -2.54
CA GLU A 38 2.99 7.01 -3.26
C GLU A 38 4.08 6.40 -4.15
N THR A 39 4.83 7.24 -4.88
CA THR A 39 5.94 6.80 -5.75
C THR A 39 6.99 6.01 -4.98
N VAL A 40 7.34 6.44 -3.76
CA VAL A 40 8.30 5.70 -2.91
C VAL A 40 7.72 4.35 -2.48
N CYS A 41 6.45 4.31 -2.07
CA CYS A 41 5.79 3.07 -1.69
C CYS A 41 5.71 2.08 -2.87
N LEU A 42 5.43 2.57 -4.08
CA LEU A 42 5.43 1.79 -5.32
C LEU A 42 6.81 1.23 -5.64
N GLN A 43 7.86 2.07 -5.59
CA GLN A 43 9.22 1.63 -5.84
C GLN A 43 9.68 0.56 -4.84
N ASN A 44 9.34 0.72 -3.56
CA ASN A 44 9.65 -0.25 -2.52
C ASN A 44 8.93 -1.58 -2.71
N LEU A 45 7.65 -1.56 -3.11
CA LEU A 45 6.92 -2.78 -3.50
C LEU A 45 7.58 -3.48 -4.69
N GLN A 46 8.02 -2.72 -5.70
CA GLN A 46 8.73 -3.29 -6.85
C GLN A 46 10.07 -3.91 -6.45
N ASN A 47 10.82 -3.27 -5.55
CA ASN A 47 12.05 -3.85 -5.01
C ASN A 47 11.76 -5.15 -4.25
N LEU A 48 10.73 -5.15 -3.40
CA LEU A 48 10.29 -6.36 -2.69
C LEU A 48 9.92 -7.48 -3.67
N TYR A 49 9.22 -7.17 -4.76
CA TYR A 49 8.91 -8.13 -5.82
C TYR A 49 10.18 -8.76 -6.43
N ASN A 50 11.17 -7.94 -6.75
CA ASN A 50 12.43 -8.42 -7.31
C ASN A 50 13.16 -9.36 -6.34
N TYR A 51 13.19 -9.02 -5.05
CA TYR A 51 13.77 -9.89 -4.02
C TYR A 51 12.96 -11.17 -3.79
N LEU A 52 11.63 -11.11 -3.85
CA LEU A 52 10.78 -12.30 -3.79
C LEU A 52 11.09 -13.26 -4.95
N ASN A 53 11.26 -12.74 -6.17
CA ASN A 53 11.61 -13.55 -7.33
C ASN A 53 13.03 -14.11 -7.25
N LEU A 54 13.99 -13.34 -6.75
CA LEU A 54 15.34 -13.82 -6.47
C LEU A 54 15.32 -14.95 -5.42
N TYR A 55 14.52 -14.78 -4.35
CA TYR A 55 14.33 -15.82 -3.34
C TYR A 55 13.77 -17.10 -3.97
N ALA A 56 12.68 -16.99 -4.74
CA ALA A 56 12.06 -18.15 -5.39
C ALA A 56 13.04 -18.86 -6.34
N LYS A 57 13.85 -18.10 -7.10
CA LYS A 57 14.92 -18.66 -7.95
C LYS A 57 15.93 -19.50 -7.15
N ASN A 58 16.31 -19.03 -5.96
CA ASN A 58 17.26 -19.71 -5.09
C ASN A 58 16.63 -20.85 -4.26
N ASN A 59 15.30 -20.98 -4.26
CA ASN A 59 14.56 -21.94 -3.43
C ASN A 59 13.61 -22.80 -4.29
N GLN A 60 14.07 -23.25 -5.46
CA GLN A 60 13.34 -24.20 -6.32
C GLN A 60 11.91 -23.75 -6.71
N GLY A 61 11.67 -22.45 -6.81
CA GLY A 61 10.37 -21.88 -7.12
C GLY A 61 9.50 -21.53 -5.90
N ALA A 62 9.93 -21.85 -4.68
CA ALA A 62 9.18 -21.52 -3.47
C ALA A 62 9.45 -20.08 -3.01
N TYR A 63 8.39 -19.28 -2.85
CA TYR A 63 8.48 -17.98 -2.19
C TYR A 63 8.68 -18.15 -0.67
N PRO A 64 9.17 -17.11 0.05
CA PRO A 64 9.38 -17.19 1.50
C PRO A 64 8.20 -17.77 2.27
N ALA A 65 8.49 -18.75 3.13
CA ALA A 65 7.50 -19.31 4.04
C ALA A 65 7.15 -18.32 5.16
N GLY A 66 5.89 -18.34 5.60
CA GLY A 66 5.37 -17.44 6.63
C GLY A 66 4.65 -16.22 6.06
N ASN A 67 3.65 -15.74 6.79
CA ASN A 67 2.88 -14.56 6.43
C ASN A 67 3.49 -13.30 7.05
N ASN A 68 3.08 -12.12 6.57
CA ASN A 68 3.48 -10.82 7.10
C ASN A 68 5.01 -10.64 7.17
N PHE A 69 5.51 -9.95 8.20
CA PHE A 69 6.93 -9.67 8.33
C PHE A 69 7.76 -10.95 8.55
N ALA A 70 7.17 -11.99 9.17
CA ALA A 70 7.83 -13.28 9.38
C ALA A 70 8.30 -13.95 8.08
N GLY A 71 7.56 -13.78 6.97
CA GLY A 71 7.99 -14.22 5.65
C GLY A 71 8.94 -13.23 4.98
N LEU A 72 8.62 -11.94 5.02
CA LEU A 72 9.43 -10.91 4.36
C LEU A 72 10.86 -10.80 4.92
N LYS A 73 11.07 -11.02 6.21
CA LYS A 73 12.41 -10.99 6.83
C LYS A 73 13.37 -12.02 6.24
N LYS A 74 12.88 -13.06 5.55
CA LYS A 74 13.71 -14.04 4.85
C LYS A 74 14.49 -13.41 3.69
N LEU A 75 14.00 -12.28 3.16
CA LEU A 75 14.68 -11.52 2.11
C LEU A 75 15.96 -10.83 2.62
N PHE A 76 16.15 -10.67 3.94
CA PHE A 76 17.38 -10.10 4.51
C PHE A 76 18.63 -10.90 4.17
N ALA A 77 18.51 -12.22 4.03
CA ALA A 77 19.61 -13.08 3.60
C ALA A 77 20.08 -12.77 2.17
N LEU A 78 19.27 -12.07 1.38
CA LEU A 78 19.60 -11.63 0.02
C LEU A 78 20.13 -10.18 -0.02
N GLY A 79 20.30 -9.51 1.13
CA GLY A 79 20.85 -8.16 1.21
C GLY A 79 19.83 -7.04 0.96
N ILE A 80 18.53 -7.30 1.09
CA ILE A 80 17.51 -6.25 0.94
C ILE A 80 17.71 -5.13 1.97
N ALA A 81 17.76 -3.89 1.48
CA ALA A 81 17.92 -2.72 2.34
C ALA A 81 16.67 -2.46 3.20
N PRO A 82 16.83 -1.99 4.47
CA PRO A 82 15.69 -1.70 5.36
C PRO A 82 14.75 -0.63 4.83
N THR A 83 15.27 0.28 4.00
CA THR A 83 14.52 1.33 3.33
C THR A 83 13.42 0.80 2.42
N ASN A 84 13.51 -0.45 1.94
CA ASN A 84 12.47 -1.11 1.16
C ASN A 84 11.24 -1.51 2.00
N PHE A 85 11.35 -1.50 3.34
CA PHE A 85 10.25 -1.76 4.28
C PHE A 85 9.63 -0.46 4.81
N TYR A 86 9.70 0.60 4.02
CA TYR A 86 9.17 1.90 4.37
C TYR A 86 8.07 2.31 3.40
N CYS A 87 6.96 2.83 3.91
CA CYS A 87 5.97 3.51 3.11
C CYS A 87 5.51 4.76 3.85
N GLU A 88 5.65 5.91 3.20
CA GLU A 88 5.33 7.19 3.83
C GLU A 88 3.81 7.32 4.08
N ASP A 89 2.99 6.62 3.30
CA ASP A 89 1.53 6.64 3.44
C ASP A 89 0.99 5.78 4.58
N TYR A 90 1.82 4.91 5.16
CA TYR A 90 1.43 4.14 6.34
C TYR A 90 1.27 5.07 7.54
N ARG A 91 0.16 5.00 8.28
CA ARG A 91 -0.06 5.86 9.47
C ARG A 91 0.31 5.20 10.79
N GLY A 92 0.68 3.91 10.78
CA GLY A 92 1.13 3.19 11.97
C GLY A 92 2.55 3.57 12.39
N LYS A 93 3.05 2.89 13.43
CA LYS A 93 4.44 3.04 13.88
C LYS A 93 5.38 2.63 12.74
N LYS A 94 6.32 3.49 12.37
CA LYS A 94 7.32 3.23 11.32
C LYS A 94 8.71 3.06 11.92
N THR A 95 9.58 2.37 11.21
CA THR A 95 11.02 2.44 11.44
C THR A 95 11.78 2.42 10.13
N LYS A 96 12.96 3.03 10.12
CA LYS A 96 13.92 2.96 9.01
C LYS A 96 15.11 2.06 9.33
N LYS A 97 15.20 1.55 10.57
CA LYS A 97 16.29 0.70 11.04
C LYS A 97 15.89 -0.77 10.92
N LEU A 98 16.80 -1.59 10.39
CA LEU A 98 16.59 -3.03 10.21
C LEU A 98 16.21 -3.72 11.52
N ALA A 99 16.94 -3.42 12.59
CA ALA A 99 16.79 -4.05 13.91
C ALA A 99 15.42 -3.81 14.55
N ASP A 100 14.74 -2.73 14.17
CA ASP A 100 13.45 -2.34 14.74
C ASP A 100 12.26 -2.83 13.89
N LEU A 101 12.53 -3.40 12.70
CA LEU A 101 11.50 -3.93 11.82
C LEU A 101 10.90 -5.20 12.46
N ASN A 102 9.58 -5.18 12.60
CA ASN A 102 8.79 -6.27 13.16
C ASN A 102 7.36 -6.22 12.61
N GLU A 103 6.51 -7.11 13.10
CA GLU A 103 5.11 -7.20 12.68
C GLU A 103 4.31 -5.91 12.93
N THR A 104 4.67 -5.09 13.91
CA THR A 104 3.99 -3.80 14.16
C THR A 104 4.52 -2.71 13.24
N THR A 105 5.84 -2.64 13.05
CA THR A 105 6.51 -1.50 12.39
C THR A 105 6.61 -1.62 10.87
N ASN A 106 6.49 -2.84 10.32
CA ASN A 106 6.44 -3.07 8.89
C ASN A 106 5.11 -2.57 8.29
N PRO A 107 5.11 -1.75 7.22
CA PRO A 107 3.89 -1.20 6.63
C PRO A 107 3.15 -2.17 5.70
N TYR A 108 3.73 -3.33 5.41
CA TYR A 108 3.20 -4.28 4.43
C TYR A 108 2.62 -5.54 5.08
N LEU A 109 1.68 -6.18 4.38
CA LEU A 109 1.22 -7.54 4.61
C LEU A 109 1.79 -8.40 3.48
N TYR A 110 2.21 -9.63 3.80
CA TYR A 110 2.77 -10.56 2.83
C TYR A 110 2.05 -11.89 2.90
N PHE A 111 1.49 -12.31 1.77
CA PHE A 111 0.84 -13.59 1.58
C PHE A 111 1.89 -14.60 1.14
N GLY A 112 2.57 -15.21 2.11
CA GLY A 112 3.72 -16.09 1.84
C GLY A 112 3.35 -17.54 1.58
N ASN A 113 4.38 -18.37 1.42
CA ASN A 113 4.26 -19.80 1.14
C ASN A 113 3.44 -20.11 -0.12
N PHE A 114 3.71 -19.38 -1.19
CA PHE A 114 3.24 -19.72 -2.53
C PHE A 114 4.37 -20.35 -3.33
N ASP A 115 4.00 -21.25 -4.23
CA ASP A 115 4.91 -21.80 -5.24
C ASP A 115 4.78 -20.97 -6.52
N ARG A 116 5.88 -20.81 -7.25
CA ARG A 116 5.91 -20.10 -8.54
C ARG A 116 4.93 -20.68 -9.55
N LYS A 117 4.68 -21.99 -9.57
CA LYS A 117 3.67 -22.61 -10.44
C LYS A 117 2.26 -22.07 -10.15
N LEU A 118 1.93 -21.83 -8.88
CA LEU A 118 0.66 -21.20 -8.52
C LEU A 118 0.60 -19.79 -9.10
N ILE A 119 1.68 -19.01 -8.94
CA ILE A 119 1.75 -17.64 -9.47
C ILE A 119 1.58 -17.61 -10.99
N GLU A 120 2.23 -18.51 -11.71
CA GLU A 120 2.13 -18.64 -13.15
C GLU A 120 0.71 -19.02 -13.59
N SER A 121 0.03 -19.91 -12.84
CA SER A 121 -1.37 -20.28 -13.10
C SER A 121 -2.40 -19.24 -12.64
N SER A 122 -2.00 -18.29 -11.79
CA SER A 122 -2.87 -17.28 -11.17
C SER A 122 -2.11 -15.95 -11.02
N PRO A 123 -1.75 -15.28 -12.13
CA PRO A 123 -0.83 -14.13 -12.13
C PRO A 123 -1.34 -12.92 -11.33
N LYS A 124 -2.65 -12.82 -11.11
CA LYS A 124 -3.26 -11.74 -10.33
C LYS A 124 -3.38 -12.04 -8.84
N VAL A 125 -2.85 -13.16 -8.34
CA VAL A 125 -2.82 -13.46 -6.91
C VAL A 125 -2.03 -12.38 -6.17
N VAL A 126 -2.52 -11.93 -5.01
CA VAL A 126 -1.82 -10.94 -4.20
C VAL A 126 -0.62 -11.58 -3.50
N LEU A 127 0.54 -10.94 -3.61
CA LEU A 127 1.76 -11.31 -2.91
C LEU A 127 2.01 -10.41 -1.70
N ILE A 128 2.01 -9.09 -1.92
CA ILE A 128 2.22 -8.08 -0.89
C ILE A 128 1.13 -7.03 -1.00
N CYS A 129 0.65 -6.48 0.11
CA CYS A 129 -0.15 -5.27 0.09
C CYS A 129 0.22 -4.32 1.24
N SER A 130 -0.13 -3.05 1.07
CA SER A 130 -0.12 -2.08 2.17
C SER A 130 -1.10 -2.49 3.26
N LYS A 131 -0.71 -2.31 4.53
CA LYS A 131 -1.61 -2.52 5.67
C LYS A 131 -2.81 -1.56 5.63
N PRO A 132 -3.94 -1.91 6.29
CA PRO A 132 -5.14 -1.07 6.32
C PRO A 132 -4.94 0.36 6.86
N ALA A 133 -3.93 0.61 7.70
CA ALA A 133 -3.64 1.96 8.17
C ALA A 133 -2.91 2.85 7.14
N SER A 134 -2.63 2.36 5.93
CA SER A 134 -2.09 3.15 4.82
C SER A 134 -3.17 4.00 4.15
N ARG A 135 -2.78 5.19 3.66
CA ARG A 135 -3.66 6.06 2.88
C ARG A 135 -4.01 5.47 1.51
N HIS A 136 -3.01 4.87 0.87
CA HIS A 136 -3.14 4.13 -0.37
C HIS A 136 -3.12 2.64 -0.08
N HIS A 137 -4.08 1.92 -0.65
CA HIS A 137 -4.21 0.46 -0.47
C HIS A 137 -3.59 -0.24 -1.68
N LEU A 138 -2.26 -0.12 -1.76
CA LEU A 138 -1.47 -0.72 -2.84
C LEU A 138 -1.37 -2.23 -2.65
N ALA A 139 -1.56 -3.00 -3.71
CA ALA A 139 -1.34 -4.45 -3.73
C ALA A 139 -0.43 -4.83 -4.91
N LEU A 140 0.67 -5.50 -4.60
CA LEU A 140 1.58 -6.14 -5.54
C LEU A 140 1.05 -7.55 -5.85
N LEU A 141 0.84 -7.81 -7.14
CA LEU A 141 0.31 -9.07 -7.65
C LEU A 141 1.43 -9.99 -8.13
N GLY A 142 1.06 -11.25 -8.40
CA GLY A 142 1.94 -12.32 -8.82
C GLY A 142 2.73 -12.05 -10.10
N ASP A 143 2.17 -11.31 -11.04
CA ASP A 143 2.82 -10.87 -12.27
C ASP A 143 3.69 -9.62 -12.10
N GLY A 144 3.78 -9.07 -10.89
CA GLY A 144 4.54 -7.87 -10.58
C GLY A 144 3.78 -6.57 -10.81
N SER A 145 2.54 -6.60 -11.30
CA SER A 145 1.71 -5.41 -11.38
C SER A 145 1.32 -4.93 -9.98
N ILE A 146 1.25 -3.62 -9.79
CA ILE A 146 0.78 -2.99 -8.56
C ILE A 146 -0.57 -2.31 -8.85
N VAL A 147 -1.55 -2.54 -8.00
CA VAL A 147 -2.88 -1.92 -8.07
C VAL A 147 -3.13 -1.07 -6.82
N ASP A 148 -3.58 0.17 -7.00
CA ASP A 148 -4.22 0.93 -5.92
C ASP A 148 -5.70 0.55 -5.83
N ILE A 149 -6.05 -0.19 -4.78
CA ILE A 149 -7.42 -0.66 -4.56
C ILE A 149 -8.36 0.53 -4.28
N GLY A 150 -7.88 1.58 -3.60
CA GLY A 150 -8.67 2.76 -3.29
C GLY A 150 -9.04 3.56 -4.54
N GLU A 151 -8.14 3.60 -5.53
CA GLU A 151 -8.43 4.23 -6.82
C GLU A 151 -9.42 3.39 -7.65
N LYS A 152 -9.23 2.06 -7.69
CA LYS A 152 -10.10 1.16 -8.47
C LYS A 152 -11.47 0.95 -7.85
N LEU A 153 -11.58 1.00 -6.52
CA LEU A 153 -12.80 0.77 -5.76
C LEU A 153 -13.00 1.87 -4.70
N PRO A 154 -13.28 3.13 -5.10
CA PRO A 154 -13.26 4.28 -4.20
C PRO A 154 -14.30 4.25 -3.06
N LYS A 155 -15.32 3.38 -3.16
CA LYS A 155 -16.36 3.22 -2.13
C LYS A 155 -16.05 2.13 -1.11
N ILE A 156 -15.01 1.31 -1.33
CA ILE A 156 -14.70 0.20 -0.43
C ILE A 156 -13.95 0.70 0.79
N LYS A 157 -14.38 0.26 1.98
CA LYS A 157 -13.67 0.54 3.23
C LYS A 157 -12.77 -0.65 3.55
N ILE A 158 -11.47 -0.43 3.56
CA ILE A 158 -10.48 -1.45 3.91
C ILE A 158 -10.08 -1.26 5.37
N LYS A 159 -10.45 -2.22 6.22
CA LYS A 159 -10.13 -2.21 7.65
C LYS A 159 -9.24 -3.39 8.06
N SER A 160 -9.17 -4.41 7.22
CA SER A 160 -8.51 -5.68 7.50
C SER A 160 -7.79 -6.23 6.27
N ALA A 161 -6.90 -7.20 6.48
CA ALA A 161 -6.33 -8.00 5.40
C ALA A 161 -7.43 -8.76 4.64
N TYR A 162 -8.49 -9.18 5.33
CA TYR A 162 -9.63 -9.86 4.70
C TYR A 162 -10.35 -8.95 3.71
N ASP A 163 -10.60 -7.69 4.07
CA ASP A 163 -11.23 -6.72 3.17
C ASP A 163 -10.41 -6.48 1.90
N ILE A 164 -9.08 -6.50 2.00
CA ILE A 164 -8.18 -6.40 0.84
C ILE A 164 -8.39 -7.59 -0.11
N VAL A 165 -8.45 -8.81 0.44
CA VAL A 165 -8.68 -10.03 -0.37
C VAL A 165 -10.04 -9.96 -1.06
N GLU A 166 -11.10 -9.54 -0.37
CA GLU A 166 -12.43 -9.41 -0.97
C GLU A 166 -12.48 -8.32 -2.06
N ALA A 167 -11.79 -7.19 -1.83
CA ALA A 167 -11.69 -6.11 -2.80
C ALA A 167 -10.98 -6.60 -4.08
N LEU A 168 -9.84 -7.26 -3.94
CA LEU A 168 -9.09 -7.80 -5.07
C LEU A 168 -9.86 -8.92 -5.79
N ASN A 169 -10.59 -9.76 -5.05
CA ASN A 169 -11.46 -10.77 -5.65
C ASN A 169 -12.60 -10.13 -6.45
N THR A 170 -13.10 -8.96 -6.04
CA THR A 170 -14.10 -8.22 -6.82
C THR A 170 -13.54 -7.82 -8.19
N LEU A 171 -12.27 -7.40 -8.25
CA LEU A 171 -11.57 -6.98 -9.47
C LEU A 171 -11.15 -8.15 -10.36
N TYR A 172 -10.61 -9.22 -9.77
CA TYR A 172 -9.90 -10.27 -10.52
C TYR A 172 -10.58 -11.64 -10.52
N LYS A 173 -11.65 -11.82 -9.74
CA LYS A 173 -12.46 -13.06 -9.68
C LYS A 173 -11.58 -14.31 -9.47
N TYR A 174 -10.96 -14.40 -8.29
CA TYR A 174 -10.04 -15.49 -8.00
C TYR A 174 -10.71 -16.87 -8.05
N PRO A 175 -10.01 -17.90 -8.57
CA PRO A 175 -10.46 -19.28 -8.44
C PRO A 175 -10.74 -19.65 -6.98
N SER A 176 -11.75 -20.48 -6.74
CA SER A 176 -12.23 -20.80 -5.38
C SER A 176 -11.12 -21.30 -4.44
N GLY A 177 -10.22 -22.18 -4.93
CA GLY A 177 -9.09 -22.67 -4.15
C GLY A 177 -8.09 -21.57 -3.75
N VAL A 178 -7.78 -20.66 -4.67
CA VAL A 178 -6.91 -19.51 -4.41
C VAL A 178 -7.57 -18.55 -3.43
N LEU A 179 -8.84 -18.23 -3.66
CA LEU A 179 -9.63 -17.34 -2.80
C LEU A 179 -9.71 -17.86 -1.37
N ASN A 180 -10.03 -19.15 -1.19
CA ASN A 180 -10.10 -19.76 0.15
C ASN A 180 -8.74 -19.72 0.87
N THR A 181 -7.65 -19.97 0.13
CA THR A 181 -6.29 -19.87 0.66
C THR A 181 -5.97 -18.44 1.12
N LEU A 182 -6.26 -17.45 0.29
CA LEU A 182 -6.04 -16.04 0.61
C LEU A 182 -6.89 -15.59 1.80
N ARG A 183 -8.18 -15.94 1.84
CA ARG A 183 -9.09 -15.65 2.95
C ARG A 183 -8.60 -16.22 4.28
N ASN A 184 -8.13 -17.47 4.27
CA ASN A 184 -7.60 -18.11 5.47
C ASN A 184 -6.33 -17.42 5.97
N LYS A 185 -5.41 -17.09 5.06
CA LYS A 185 -4.20 -16.31 5.40
C LYS A 185 -4.58 -14.94 5.97
N ALA A 186 -5.47 -14.21 5.32
CA ALA A 186 -5.91 -12.89 5.75
C ALA A 186 -6.51 -12.91 7.17
N ARG A 187 -7.42 -13.84 7.47
CA ARG A 187 -7.99 -13.98 8.82
C ARG A 187 -6.94 -14.23 9.90
N LEU A 188 -5.90 -15.00 9.59
CA LEU A 188 -4.79 -15.23 10.52
C LEU A 188 -3.97 -13.94 10.74
N MET A 189 -3.71 -13.17 9.69
CA MET A 189 -3.02 -11.88 9.77
C MET A 189 -3.82 -10.86 10.59
N ASP A 190 -5.14 -10.83 10.43
CA ASP A 190 -6.03 -9.93 11.17
C ASP A 190 -6.03 -10.25 12.67
N LYS A 191 -6.08 -11.54 13.04
CA LYS A 191 -5.95 -11.98 14.43
C LYS A 191 -4.61 -11.57 15.07
N GLN A 192 -3.52 -11.70 14.31
CA GLN A 192 -2.18 -11.28 14.78
C GLN A 192 -2.06 -9.76 14.98
N SER A 193 -2.90 -8.99 14.29
CA SER A 193 -2.92 -7.53 14.37
C SER A 193 -3.86 -7.00 15.44
N ALA A 194 -4.90 -7.77 15.82
CA ALA A 194 -5.88 -7.39 16.85
C ALA A 194 -5.45 -7.75 18.28
N GLY A 195 -4.50 -8.68 18.46
CA GLY A 195 -3.99 -9.10 19.77
C GLY A 195 -2.91 -8.19 20.37
N LYS A 196 -2.89 -6.90 20.00
CA LYS A 196 -1.92 -5.90 20.45
C LYS A 196 -2.62 -4.64 20.91
#